data_AF-A0A4P9C428-F1
#
_entry.id   AF-A0A4P9C428-F1
#
_cell.length_a   1.000
_cell.length_b   1.000
_cell.length_c   1.000
_cell.angle_alpha   90.00
_cell.angle_beta   90.00
_cell.angle_gamma   90.00
#
_symmetry.space_group_name_H-M   'P 1'
#
loop_
_entity.id
_entity.type
_entity.pdbx_description
1 polymer ?
#
loop_
_entity_poly.entity_id
_entity_poly.type
_entity_poly.pdbx_seq_one_letter_code
_entity_poly.pdbx_strand_id
1 'polypeptide(L)'
;METQNQETNVQETNQEQPEQLTLTKDEFNKAIQSAADKVRTEKTKEIKALEDKLLELQPQELTPEQARIAELEAELSAKERQAALTNKGISEDLIPFLRDGINPDELTNVLDQLVNSRMAANGYVPQGHAANEGLNAEQFKALNYQDRASLYERNPNAYKMLSKNFK
;
A
#
# COMPACT_ATOMS: atom_id res chain seq x y z
N MET A 1 -30.02 -84.96 9.39
CA MET A 1 -29.34 -85.67 8.30
C MET A 1 -30.34 -85.74 7.17
N GLU A 2 -30.34 -84.71 6.34
CA GLU A 2 -29.66 -84.66 5.01
C GLU A 2 -30.73 -84.97 3.93
N THR A 3 -31.35 -83.96 3.29
CA THR A 3 -30.92 -83.28 2.04
C THR A 3 -30.38 -84.27 0.97
N GLN A 4 -30.77 -84.26 -0.31
CA GLN A 4 -31.18 -83.14 -1.19
C GLN A 4 -31.55 -83.67 -2.60
N ASN A 5 -32.37 -82.89 -3.33
CA ASN A 5 -32.24 -82.54 -4.77
C ASN A 5 -32.43 -83.61 -5.87
N GLN A 6 -32.99 -83.31 -7.06
CA GLN A 6 -33.04 -82.03 -7.77
C GLN A 6 -34.17 -82.05 -8.82
N GLU A 7 -34.94 -80.96 -8.86
CA GLU A 7 -35.90 -80.63 -9.91
C GLU A 7 -35.17 -80.12 -11.15
N THR A 8 -35.53 -80.64 -12.32
CA THR A 8 -35.25 -80.03 -13.61
C THR A 8 -36.57 -79.68 -14.27
N ASN A 9 -36.86 -78.39 -14.49
CA ASN A 9 -37.23 -77.93 -15.84
C ASN A 9 -37.25 -76.39 -15.95
N VAL A 10 -36.33 -75.89 -16.78
CA VAL A 10 -36.42 -74.77 -17.72
C VAL A 10 -36.81 -73.38 -17.22
N GLN A 11 -35.85 -72.49 -17.48
CA GLN A 11 -35.87 -71.03 -17.45
C GLN A 11 -36.99 -70.43 -18.31
N GLU A 12 -37.73 -69.46 -17.75
CA GLU A 12 -38.29 -68.36 -18.53
C GLU A 12 -37.68 -67.06 -18.00
N THR A 13 -36.62 -66.61 -18.68
CA THR A 13 -36.17 -65.24 -18.62
C THR A 13 -37.22 -64.40 -19.33
N ASN A 14 -38.01 -63.63 -18.59
CA ASN A 14 -38.82 -62.55 -19.16
C ASN A 14 -37.85 -61.47 -19.69
N GLN A 15 -37.37 -61.68 -20.92
CA GLN A 15 -36.81 -60.61 -21.72
C GLN A 15 -37.99 -59.75 -22.17
N GLU A 16 -38.23 -58.65 -21.45
CA GLU A 16 -39.05 -57.55 -21.93
C GLU A 16 -38.49 -57.12 -23.29
N GLN A 17 -39.14 -57.60 -24.35
CA GLN A 17 -38.95 -57.08 -25.70
C GLN A 17 -39.16 -55.57 -25.62
N PRO A 18 -38.23 -54.73 -26.10
CA PRO A 18 -38.48 -53.31 -26.14
C PRO A 18 -39.73 -53.09 -26.99
N GLU A 19 -40.80 -52.55 -26.39
CA GLU A 19 -41.99 -52.16 -27.13
C GLU A 19 -41.57 -51.22 -28.27
N GLN A 20 -41.58 -51.74 -29.50
CA GLN A 20 -41.24 -50.95 -30.67
C GLN A 20 -42.44 -50.06 -31.01
N LEU A 21 -42.48 -48.87 -30.42
CA LEU A 21 -43.39 -47.81 -30.84
C LEU A 21 -42.95 -47.23 -32.18
N THR A 22 -43.66 -47.55 -33.25
CA THR A 22 -43.57 -46.80 -34.51
C THR A 22 -44.36 -45.50 -34.37
N LEU A 23 -43.65 -44.41 -34.10
CA LEU A 23 -44.19 -43.05 -34.10
C LEU A 23 -44.08 -42.44 -35.50
N THR A 24 -45.06 -41.62 -35.88
CA THR A 24 -44.86 -40.71 -37.01
C THR A 24 -43.77 -39.69 -36.68
N LYS A 25 -43.10 -39.15 -37.70
CA LYS A 25 -42.01 -38.18 -37.51
C LYS A 25 -42.46 -36.95 -36.71
N ASP A 26 -43.72 -36.55 -36.85
CA ASP A 26 -44.32 -35.44 -36.12
C ASP A 26 -44.58 -35.77 -34.64
N GLU A 27 -45.04 -36.98 -34.32
CA GLU A 27 -45.22 -37.44 -32.94
C GLU A 27 -43.88 -37.55 -32.20
N PHE A 28 -42.84 -38.05 -32.89
CA PHE A 28 -41.49 -38.12 -32.35
C PHE A 28 -40.93 -36.73 -32.04
N ASN A 29 -41.08 -35.78 -32.98
CA ASN A 29 -40.64 -34.39 -32.76
C ASN A 29 -41.39 -33.72 -31.60
N LYS A 30 -42.70 -33.95 -31.47
CA LYS A 30 -43.50 -33.44 -30.34
C LYS A 30 -43.04 -34.03 -29.00
N ALA A 31 -42.71 -35.31 -28.95
CA ALA A 31 -42.20 -35.96 -27.74
C ALA A 31 -40.85 -35.34 -27.31
N ILE A 32 -39.94 -35.12 -28.26
CA ILE A 32 -38.66 -34.44 -28.00
C ILE A 32 -38.88 -33.01 -27.50
N GLN A 33 -39.76 -32.24 -28.13
CA GLN A 33 -40.07 -30.87 -27.71
C GLN A 33 -40.65 -30.83 -26.30
N SER A 34 -41.60 -31.72 -25.98
CA SER A 34 -42.18 -31.80 -24.64
C SER A 34 -41.13 -32.17 -23.58
N ALA A 35 -40.22 -33.08 -23.89
CA ALA A 35 -39.12 -33.43 -23.00
C ALA A 35 -38.14 -32.26 -22.81
N ALA A 36 -37.79 -31.56 -23.89
CA ALA A 36 -36.92 -30.38 -23.85
C ALA A 36 -37.54 -29.23 -23.04
N ASP A 37 -38.83 -28.98 -23.22
CA ASP A 37 -39.55 -27.94 -22.45
C ASP A 37 -39.66 -28.29 -20.97
N LYS A 38 -39.84 -29.58 -20.62
CA LYS A 38 -39.78 -30.03 -19.21
C LYS A 38 -38.42 -29.75 -18.59
N VAL A 39 -37.34 -30.18 -19.25
CA VAL A 39 -35.98 -29.94 -18.78
C VAL A 39 -35.70 -28.44 -18.65
N ARG A 40 -36.08 -27.65 -19.65
CA ARG A 40 -35.93 -26.19 -19.62
C ARG A 40 -36.66 -25.58 -18.42
N THR A 41 -37.88 -26.01 -18.16
CA THR A 41 -38.71 -25.50 -17.06
C THR A 41 -38.11 -25.87 -15.70
N GLU A 42 -37.68 -27.12 -15.52
CA GLU A 42 -37.05 -27.58 -14.28
C GLU A 42 -35.72 -26.86 -14.03
N LYS A 43 -34.85 -26.77 -15.04
CA LYS A 43 -33.57 -26.05 -14.90
C LYS A 43 -33.75 -24.56 -14.68
N THR A 44 -34.75 -23.94 -15.28
CA THR A 44 -35.07 -22.53 -15.00
C THR A 44 -35.52 -22.33 -13.56
N LYS A 45 -36.30 -23.27 -12.99
CA LYS A 45 -36.69 -23.22 -11.58
C LYS A 45 -35.50 -23.43 -10.64
N GLU A 46 -34.63 -24.40 -10.94
CA GLU A 46 -33.40 -24.64 -10.17
C GLU A 46 -32.48 -23.41 -10.19
N ILE A 47 -32.27 -22.80 -11.36
CA ILE A 47 -31.44 -21.60 -11.51
C ILE A 47 -32.00 -20.46 -10.66
N LYS A 48 -33.31 -20.18 -10.76
CA LYS A 48 -33.93 -19.13 -9.94
C LYS A 48 -33.82 -19.42 -8.44
N ALA A 49 -34.07 -20.66 -8.02
CA ALA A 49 -33.93 -21.04 -6.62
C ALA A 49 -32.49 -20.92 -6.11
N LEU A 50 -31.49 -21.14 -6.98
CA LEU A 50 -30.07 -20.92 -6.65
C LEU A 50 -29.72 -19.43 -6.63
N GLU A 51 -30.24 -18.63 -7.56
CA GLU A 51 -30.09 -17.17 -7.60
C GLU A 51 -30.70 -16.52 -6.34
N ASP A 52 -31.91 -16.94 -5.95
CA ASP A 52 -32.59 -16.46 -4.74
C ASP A 52 -31.79 -16.80 -3.48
N LYS A 53 -31.26 -18.03 -3.38
CA LYS A 53 -30.36 -18.42 -2.28
C LYS A 53 -29.06 -17.64 -2.28
N LEU A 54 -28.52 -17.30 -3.46
CA LEU A 54 -27.31 -16.50 -3.58
C LEU A 54 -27.56 -15.07 -3.08
N LEU A 55 -28.74 -14.51 -3.37
CA LEU A 55 -29.20 -13.21 -2.87
C LEU A 55 -29.44 -13.22 -1.35
N GLU A 56 -29.94 -14.32 -0.78
CA GLU A 56 -30.07 -14.48 0.68
C GLU A 56 -28.71 -14.61 1.39
N LEU A 57 -27.72 -15.23 0.74
CA LEU A 57 -26.39 -15.47 1.30
C LEU A 57 -25.40 -14.34 1.04
N GLN A 58 -25.61 -13.53 0.00
CA GLN A 58 -24.82 -12.32 -0.23
C GLN A 58 -25.40 -11.17 0.59
N PRO A 59 -24.67 -10.67 1.61
CA PRO A 59 -25.08 -9.46 2.29
C PRO A 59 -25.05 -8.30 1.28
N GLN A 60 -26.22 -7.72 1.02
CA GLN A 60 -26.43 -6.66 0.02
C GLN A 60 -25.86 -5.30 0.49
N GLU A 61 -25.56 -5.18 1.77
CA GLU A 61 -24.86 -4.07 2.40
C GLU A 61 -23.80 -4.66 3.35
N LEU A 62 -22.61 -4.05 3.45
CA LEU A 62 -21.65 -4.42 4.48
C LEU A 62 -22.40 -4.46 5.81
N THR A 63 -22.29 -5.56 6.54
CA THR A 63 -22.85 -5.57 7.90
C THR A 63 -22.24 -4.41 8.68
N PRO A 64 -22.93 -3.81 9.67
CA PRO A 64 -22.37 -2.70 10.46
C PRO A 64 -20.98 -3.00 11.01
N GLU A 65 -20.71 -4.28 11.28
CA GLU A 65 -19.42 -4.80 11.72
C GLU A 65 -18.35 -4.77 10.62
N GLN A 66 -18.67 -5.17 9.38
CA GLN A 66 -17.77 -5.07 8.24
C GLN A 66 -17.45 -3.60 7.90
N ALA A 67 -18.44 -2.71 7.95
CA ALA A 67 -18.22 -1.29 7.70
C ALA A 67 -17.27 -0.68 8.74
N ARG A 68 -17.45 -1.06 10.01
CA ARG A 68 -16.55 -0.66 11.10
C ARG A 68 -15.14 -1.21 10.94
N ILE A 69 -14.99 -2.46 10.47
CA ILE A 69 -13.66 -3.03 10.19
C ILE A 69 -12.96 -2.23 9.09
N ALA A 70 -13.66 -1.93 7.99
CA ALA A 70 -13.08 -1.14 6.90
C ALA A 70 -12.68 0.28 7.33
N GLU A 71 -13.48 0.93 8.19
CA GLU A 71 -13.15 2.24 8.76
C GLU A 71 -11.91 2.16 9.67
N LEU A 72 -11.85 1.16 10.55
CA LEU A 72 -10.70 0.94 11.43
C LEU A 72 -9.43 0.61 10.65
N GLU A 73 -9.52 -0.18 9.57
CA GLU A 73 -8.38 -0.47 8.70
C GLU A 73 -7.87 0.79 7.99
N ALA A 74 -8.78 1.64 7.50
CA ALA A 74 -8.42 2.90 6.87
C ALA A 74 -7.76 3.87 7.87
N GLU A 75 -8.31 3.99 9.09
CA GLU A 75 -7.74 4.82 10.15
C GLU A 75 -6.35 4.32 10.58
N LEU A 76 -6.21 3.01 10.77
CA LEU A 76 -4.94 2.38 11.17
C LEU A 76 -3.88 2.58 10.09
N SER A 77 -4.22 2.38 8.82
CA SER A 77 -3.32 2.62 7.69
C SER A 77 -2.89 4.09 7.61
N ALA A 78 -3.82 5.03 7.80
CA ALA A 78 -3.50 6.46 7.83
C ALA A 78 -2.54 6.80 8.97
N LYS A 79 -2.76 6.23 10.16
CA LYS A 79 -1.91 6.43 11.33
C LYS A 79 -0.52 5.82 11.18
N GLU A 80 -0.42 4.60 10.63
CA GLU A 80 0.86 3.96 10.32
C GLU A 80 1.67 4.78 9.33
N ARG A 81 1.02 5.29 8.28
CA ARG A 81 1.66 6.17 7.32
C ARG A 81 2.13 7.48 7.96
N GLN A 82 1.29 8.11 8.79
CA GLN A 82 1.67 9.31 9.52
C GLN A 82 2.91 9.05 10.37
N ALA A 83 2.92 7.96 11.15
CA ALA A 83 4.05 7.55 11.96
C ALA A 83 5.32 7.27 11.14
N ALA A 84 5.18 6.63 9.97
CA ALA A 84 6.32 6.36 9.10
C ALA A 84 6.97 7.65 8.58
N LEU A 85 6.17 8.66 8.22
CA LEU A 85 6.65 9.95 7.74
C LEU A 85 7.26 10.79 8.88
N THR A 86 6.60 10.86 10.04
CA THR A 86 7.11 11.63 11.19
C THR A 86 8.39 11.03 11.77
N ASN A 87 8.51 9.70 11.81
CA ASN A 87 9.75 9.01 12.22
C ASN A 87 10.93 9.33 11.28
N LYS A 88 10.66 9.74 10.04
CA LYS A 88 11.67 10.19 9.06
C LYS A 88 11.94 11.69 9.11
N GLY A 89 11.40 12.40 10.12
CA GLY A 89 11.60 13.83 10.32
C GLY A 89 10.71 14.72 9.47
N ILE A 90 9.69 14.16 8.79
CA ILE A 90 8.72 14.96 8.04
C ILE A 90 7.71 15.54 9.02
N SER A 91 7.54 16.86 9.00
CA SER A 91 6.56 17.54 9.85
C SER A 91 5.14 17.04 9.60
N GLU A 92 4.34 16.89 10.66
CA GLU A 92 2.92 16.53 10.56
C GLU A 92 2.14 17.50 9.67
N ASP A 93 2.49 18.78 9.71
CA ASP A 93 1.86 19.83 8.89
C ASP A 93 2.03 19.60 7.38
N LEU A 94 3.05 18.85 6.96
CA LEU A 94 3.31 18.56 5.55
C LEU A 94 2.53 17.35 5.05
N ILE A 95 2.13 16.45 5.94
CA ILE A 95 1.50 15.16 5.59
C ILE A 95 0.21 15.32 4.78
N PRO A 96 -0.70 16.28 5.08
CA PRO A 96 -1.90 16.51 4.27
C PRO A 96 -1.62 16.88 2.81
N PHE A 97 -0.42 17.36 2.49
CA PHE A 97 -0.02 17.75 1.14
C PHE A 97 0.65 16.61 0.36
N LEU A 98 0.88 15.46 1.00
CA LEU A 98 1.55 14.32 0.40
C LEU A 98 0.54 13.35 -0.23
N ARG A 99 0.78 12.99 -1.50
CA ARG A 99 0.02 11.94 -2.16
C ARG A 99 0.20 10.59 -1.47
N ASP A 100 -0.86 9.80 -1.45
CA ASP A 100 -0.84 8.41 -1.02
C ASP A 100 0.21 7.58 -1.75
N GLY A 101 0.78 6.60 -1.03
CA GLY A 101 1.78 5.66 -1.54
C GLY A 101 3.17 6.25 -1.77
N ILE A 102 3.47 7.44 -1.25
CA ILE A 102 4.85 7.96 -1.28
C ILE A 102 5.74 7.14 -0.35
N ASN A 103 6.91 6.75 -0.85
CA ASN A 103 7.97 6.14 -0.07
C ASN A 103 8.62 7.20 0.86
N PRO A 104 8.56 7.04 2.20
CA PRO A 104 9.16 7.99 3.13
C PRO A 104 10.66 8.19 2.92
N ASP A 105 11.41 7.13 2.58
CA ASP A 105 12.86 7.20 2.41
C ASP A 105 13.26 8.00 1.17
N GLU A 106 12.55 7.80 0.05
CA GLU A 106 12.77 8.56 -1.17
C GLU A 106 12.43 10.04 -0.97
N LEU A 107 11.31 10.32 -0.29
CA LEU A 107 10.89 11.68 0.01
C LEU A 107 11.93 12.41 0.87
N THR A 108 12.41 11.78 1.95
CA THR A 108 13.44 12.37 2.81
C THR A 108 14.72 12.67 2.04
N ASN A 109 15.20 11.76 1.20
CA ASN A 109 16.38 11.99 0.37
C ASN A 109 16.22 13.20 -0.58
N VAL A 110 15.04 13.34 -1.21
CA VAL A 110 14.75 14.48 -2.10
C VAL A 110 14.69 15.79 -1.31
N LEU A 111 14.07 15.78 -0.13
CA LEU A 111 14.01 16.95 0.74
C LEU A 111 15.40 17.37 1.22
N ASP A 112 16.25 16.43 1.63
CA ASP A 112 17.62 16.70 2.05
C ASP A 112 18.44 17.32 0.92
N GLN A 113 18.32 16.78 -0.30
CA GLN A 113 18.99 17.35 -1.48
C GLN A 113 18.50 18.77 -1.78
N LEU A 114 17.19 19.01 -1.69
CA LEU A 114 16.60 20.33 -1.92
C LEU A 114 17.09 21.36 -0.88
N VAL A 115 17.08 20.99 0.40
CA VAL A 115 17.56 21.84 1.50
C VAL A 115 19.04 22.13 1.33
N ASN A 116 19.87 21.11 1.06
CA ASN A 116 21.29 21.29 0.83
C ASN A 116 21.58 22.21 -0.37
N SER A 117 20.85 22.04 -1.48
CA SER A 117 20.95 22.90 -2.64
C SER A 117 20.59 24.36 -2.31
N ARG A 118 19.49 24.58 -1.58
CA ARG A 118 19.05 25.92 -1.17
C ARG A 118 20.03 26.58 -0.21
N MET A 119 20.57 25.81 0.74
CA MET A 119 21.59 26.27 1.68
C MET A 119 22.92 26.58 0.99
N ALA A 120 23.31 25.81 -0.02
CA ALA A 120 24.49 26.11 -0.82
C ALA A 120 24.32 27.40 -1.66
N ALA A 121 23.11 27.63 -2.21
CA ALA A 121 22.84 28.78 -3.06
C ALA A 121 22.56 30.09 -2.29
N ASN A 122 21.85 30.01 -1.16
CA ASN A 122 21.35 31.17 -0.43
C ASN A 122 21.63 31.13 1.08
N GLY A 123 22.21 30.03 1.56
CA GLY A 123 22.56 29.91 2.97
C GLY A 123 23.70 30.86 3.31
N TYR A 124 23.74 31.25 4.58
CA TYR A 124 24.83 32.05 5.10
C TYR A 124 26.14 31.25 5.02
N VAL A 125 27.03 31.67 4.12
CA VAL A 125 28.40 31.17 4.07
C VAL A 125 29.23 32.06 5.00
N PRO A 126 29.79 31.52 6.10
CA PRO A 126 30.71 32.28 6.93
C PRO A 126 31.87 32.80 6.07
N GLN A 127 32.07 34.11 6.06
CA GLN A 127 33.20 34.73 5.36
C GLN A 127 34.50 34.46 6.11
N GLY A 128 35.02 33.24 5.97
CA GLY A 128 36.35 32.83 6.43
C GLY A 128 36.58 32.88 7.95
N HIS A 129 37.42 31.99 8.44
CA HIS A 129 38.12 32.27 9.69
C HIS A 129 39.13 33.37 9.36
N ALA A 130 39.02 34.55 9.96
CA ALA A 130 40.13 35.49 9.94
C ALA A 130 41.37 34.72 10.41
N ALA A 131 42.46 34.75 9.63
CA ALA A 131 43.67 34.03 9.96
C ALA A 131 44.03 34.32 11.43
N ASN A 132 44.10 33.26 12.23
CA ASN A 132 44.52 33.39 13.62
C ASN A 132 45.99 33.78 13.58
N GLU A 133 46.29 35.07 13.80
CA GLU A 133 47.67 35.59 13.82
C GLU A 133 48.50 34.98 14.97
N GLY A 134 47.91 34.12 15.82
CA GLY A 134 48.58 33.51 16.97
C GLY A 134 48.94 34.50 18.07
N LEU A 135 48.56 35.77 17.89
CA LEU A 135 48.81 36.85 18.83
C LEU A 135 47.73 36.87 19.90
N ASN A 136 48.14 36.72 21.15
CA ASN A 136 47.28 36.96 22.31
C ASN A 136 47.32 38.45 22.72
N ALA A 137 46.49 38.83 23.71
CA ALA A 137 46.41 40.21 24.18
C ALA A 137 47.76 40.73 24.73
N GLU A 138 48.51 39.92 25.48
CA GLU A 138 49.80 40.36 26.04
C GLU A 138 50.84 40.63 24.95
N GLN A 139 50.90 39.74 23.95
CA GLN A 139 51.78 39.88 22.79
C GLN A 139 51.42 41.12 21.97
N PHE A 140 50.13 41.38 21.73
CA PHE A 140 49.68 42.60 21.06
C PHE A 140 50.06 43.87 21.84
N LYS A 141 49.99 43.83 23.17
CA LYS A 141 50.41 44.96 24.02
C LYS A 141 51.90 45.23 23.88
N ALA A 142 52.71 44.19 23.75
CA ALA A 142 54.15 44.28 23.58
C ALA A 142 54.58 44.76 22.17
N LEU A 143 53.70 44.70 21.17
CA LEU A 143 54.00 45.20 19.82
C LEU A 143 54.26 46.71 19.82
N ASN A 144 55.29 47.13 19.08
CA ASN A 144 55.56 48.54 18.83
C ASN A 144 54.53 49.12 17.82
N TYR A 145 54.60 50.44 17.60
CA TYR A 145 53.67 51.13 16.71
C TYR A 145 53.71 50.62 15.26
N GLN A 146 54.90 50.31 14.73
CA GLN A 146 55.06 49.84 13.34
C GLN A 146 54.50 48.42 13.14
N ASP A 147 54.69 47.54 14.11
CA ASP A 147 54.13 46.18 14.08
C ASP A 147 52.60 46.20 14.18
N ARG A 148 52.06 47.12 15.01
CA ARG A 148 50.62 47.35 15.10
C ARG A 148 50.03 47.91 13.80
N ALA A 149 50.72 48.83 13.14
CA ALA A 149 50.33 49.36 11.84
C ALA A 149 50.35 48.26 10.76
N SER A 150 51.41 47.46 10.73
CA SER A 150 51.53 46.33 9.81
C SER A 150 50.43 45.28 10.04
N LEU A 151 50.07 45.02 11.31
CA LEU A 151 48.96 44.14 11.66
C LEU A 151 47.61 44.72 11.23
N TYR A 152 47.41 46.03 11.35
CA TYR A 152 46.21 46.70 10.86
C TYR A 152 46.06 46.59 9.34
N GLU A 153 47.15 46.75 8.59
CA GLU A 153 47.15 46.64 7.13
C GLU A 153 46.95 45.19 6.66
N ARG A 154 47.64 44.22 7.27
CA ARG A 154 47.58 42.81 6.87
C ARG A 154 46.34 42.08 7.38
N ASN A 155 45.88 42.40 8.59
CA ASN A 155 44.72 41.76 9.22
C ASN A 155 43.92 42.76 10.07
N PRO A 156 43.12 43.64 9.45
CA PRO A 156 42.34 44.67 10.14
C PRO A 156 41.40 44.12 11.22
N ASN A 157 40.87 42.90 11.00
CA ASN A 157 39.95 42.26 11.93
C ASN A 157 40.67 41.79 13.21
N ALA A 158 41.86 41.18 13.09
CA ALA A 158 42.67 40.79 14.24
C ALA A 158 43.08 42.02 15.06
N TYR A 159 43.53 43.10 14.39
CA TYR A 159 43.83 44.36 15.07
C TYR A 159 42.60 44.90 15.82
N LYS A 160 41.43 44.94 15.20
CA LYS A 160 40.18 45.43 15.82
C LYS A 160 39.74 44.57 17.00
N MET A 161 39.90 43.26 16.94
CA MET A 161 39.61 42.37 18.07
C MET A 161 40.57 42.60 19.23
N LEU A 162 41.87 42.61 18.96
CA LEU A 162 42.89 42.74 20.00
C LEU A 162 42.83 44.14 20.64
N SER A 163 42.72 45.20 19.85
CA SER A 163 42.62 46.60 20.33
C SER A 163 41.40 46.88 21.22
N LYS A 164 40.27 46.18 21.04
CA LYS A 164 39.07 46.34 21.88
C LYS A 164 39.30 45.97 23.34
N ASN A 165 40.26 45.07 23.60
CA ASN A 165 40.60 44.61 24.94
C ASN A 165 41.49 45.59 25.72
N PHE A 166 41.80 46.77 25.15
CA PHE A 166 42.67 47.80 25.73
C PHE A 166 41.95 49.11 26.05
N LYS A 167 40.63 49.06 26.29
CA LYS A 167 39.91 50.19 26.89
C LYS A 167 40.11 50.22 28.40
#